data_AF-A0A9P1FHE1-F1
#
_entry.id   AF-A0A9P1FHE1-F1
#
_cell.length_a   1.000
_cell.length_b   1.000
_cell.length_c   1.000
_cell.angle_alpha   90.00
_cell.angle_beta   90.00
_cell.angle_gamma   90.00
#
_symmetry.space_group_name_H-M   'P 1'
#
loop_
_entity.id
_entity.type
_entity.pdbx_description
1 polymer ?
#
loop_
_entity_poly.entity_id
_entity_poly.type
_entity_poly.pdbx_seq_one_letter_code
_entity_poly.pdbx_strand_id
1 'polypeptide(L)'
;MERGIYGLGGFLSMSKQLRVLWSPDYLQRLWCVFELAAYRKANPAGKIVLAPLYIEAIVSSTMLGSYAVVVMFWLTQAMSVRLSFTYAGYILSLIPAYIAFHFLRLCTRQKMQLVAELKSFDVELAECRSPYDREFVFEGITTWYGSKTAFNDYVRGPLFLELIEPLSRNQVPAMYWCLLVTPTLTSGFEFFMAIWKGGGTREALLSHFIGVVIGAQLCWFLVSLKLGFALCYRFASRSRLDLVKTLLIFLVFVSCVVFGTALATIAYTSSLNAAIAFTSGAMLIAVFSFEWRRIWRLRYG
;
A
#
# COMPACT_ATOMS: atom_id res chain seq x y z
N MET A 1 -36.17 13.34 -6.98
CA MET A 1 -34.74 13.00 -7.11
C MET A 1 -34.18 13.40 -8.48
N GLU A 2 -35.00 13.41 -9.53
CA GLU A 2 -34.67 13.81 -10.91
C GLU A 2 -33.93 15.15 -11.06
N ARG A 3 -34.35 16.21 -10.36
CA ARG A 3 -33.70 17.54 -10.46
C ARG A 3 -32.19 17.52 -10.10
N GLY A 4 -31.77 16.61 -9.21
CA GLY A 4 -30.36 16.45 -8.87
C GLY A 4 -29.54 15.81 -9.99
N ILE A 5 -30.16 14.91 -10.75
CA ILE A 5 -29.55 14.25 -11.91
C ILE A 5 -29.36 15.25 -13.06
N TYR A 6 -30.38 16.07 -13.34
CA TYR A 6 -30.29 17.10 -14.37
C TYR A 6 -29.25 18.19 -14.05
N GLY A 7 -29.05 18.51 -12.77
CA GLY A 7 -28.01 19.45 -12.33
C GLY A 7 -26.59 18.90 -12.43
N LEU A 8 -26.42 17.56 -12.43
CA LEU A 8 -25.12 16.91 -12.36
C LEU A 8 -24.18 17.35 -13.50
N GLY A 9 -24.69 17.43 -14.73
CA GLY A 9 -23.89 17.83 -15.90
C GLY A 9 -23.29 19.24 -15.74
N GLY A 10 -24.03 20.18 -15.16
CA GLY A 10 -23.54 21.53 -14.88
C GLY A 10 -22.47 21.57 -13.79
N PHE A 11 -22.60 20.75 -12.75
CA PHE A 11 -21.55 20.61 -11.74
C PHE A 11 -20.28 19.97 -12.32
N LEU A 12 -20.43 18.92 -13.13
CA LEU A 12 -19.32 18.21 -13.75
C LEU A 12 -18.53 19.11 -14.71
N SER A 13 -19.21 19.95 -15.51
CA SER A 13 -18.55 20.86 -16.45
C SER A 13 -17.73 21.96 -15.75
N MET A 14 -18.20 22.45 -14.60
CA MET A 14 -17.49 23.49 -13.83
C MET A 14 -16.42 22.92 -12.87
N SER A 15 -16.43 21.62 -12.63
CA SER A 15 -15.52 20.97 -11.67
C SER A 15 -14.13 20.74 -12.26
N LYS A 16 -13.10 21.34 -11.65
CA LYS A 16 -11.69 21.17 -12.06
C LYS A 16 -11.19 19.72 -11.96
N GLN A 17 -11.74 18.95 -11.02
CA GLN A 17 -11.34 17.57 -10.77
C GLN A 17 -12.54 16.75 -10.27
N LEU A 18 -12.71 15.54 -10.81
CA LEU A 18 -13.56 14.50 -10.25
C LEU A 18 -12.71 13.53 -9.42
N ARG A 19 -12.88 13.54 -8.10
CA ARG A 19 -12.21 12.59 -7.20
C ARG A 19 -13.16 11.48 -6.82
N VAL A 20 -12.84 10.26 -7.23
CA VAL A 20 -13.64 9.07 -6.93
C VAL A 20 -12.98 8.28 -5.82
N LEU A 21 -13.67 8.17 -4.69
CA LEU A 21 -13.35 7.23 -3.64
C LEU A 21 -13.91 5.87 -4.05
N TRP A 22 -13.08 5.00 -4.59
CA TRP A 22 -13.57 3.78 -5.20
C TRP A 22 -13.53 2.60 -4.21
N SER A 23 -14.56 1.76 -4.31
CA SER A 23 -14.68 0.45 -3.67
C SER A 23 -14.72 -0.64 -4.76
N PRO A 24 -14.51 -1.93 -4.43
CA PRO A 24 -14.51 -3.01 -5.41
C PRO A 24 -15.77 -3.02 -6.30
N ASP A 25 -16.94 -2.75 -5.73
CA ASP A 25 -18.22 -2.79 -6.46
C ASP A 25 -18.54 -1.47 -7.19
N TYR A 26 -17.67 -0.45 -7.13
CA TYR A 26 -17.96 0.86 -7.71
C TYR A 26 -18.15 0.77 -9.23
N LEU A 27 -17.31 0.00 -9.93
CA LEU A 27 -17.36 -0.13 -11.38
C LEU A 27 -18.36 -1.17 -11.89
N GLN A 28 -18.95 -1.94 -10.99
CA GLN A 28 -20.06 -2.83 -11.33
C GLN A 28 -21.38 -2.05 -11.44
N ARG A 29 -21.46 -0.84 -10.86
CA ARG A 29 -22.67 -0.02 -10.85
C ARG A 29 -22.74 0.86 -12.09
N LEU A 30 -23.86 0.75 -12.81
CA LEU A 30 -24.14 1.48 -14.05
C LEU A 30 -23.94 3.00 -13.88
N TRP A 31 -24.51 3.57 -12.81
CA TRP A 31 -24.46 5.01 -12.57
C TRP A 31 -23.03 5.53 -12.35
N CYS A 32 -22.20 4.76 -11.67
CA CYS A 32 -20.83 5.15 -11.33
C CYS A 32 -19.93 5.21 -12.57
N VAL A 33 -20.04 4.22 -13.47
CA VAL A 33 -19.28 4.22 -14.73
C VAL A 33 -19.82 5.30 -15.68
N PHE A 34 -21.13 5.49 -15.72
CA PHE A 34 -21.74 6.58 -16.47
C PHE A 34 -21.27 7.95 -15.98
N GLU A 35 -21.18 8.19 -14.67
CA GLU A 35 -20.70 9.45 -14.08
C GLU A 35 -19.25 9.78 -14.50
N LEU A 36 -18.36 8.77 -14.51
CA LEU A 36 -16.98 8.93 -14.99
C LEU A 36 -16.94 9.36 -16.47
N ALA A 37 -17.73 8.69 -17.30
CA ALA A 37 -17.83 8.98 -18.72
C ALA A 37 -18.51 10.34 -18.99
N ALA A 38 -19.53 10.69 -18.20
CA ALA A 38 -20.23 11.96 -18.22
C ALA A 38 -19.28 13.11 -17.93
N TYR A 39 -18.47 12.97 -16.88
CA TYR A 39 -17.49 13.98 -16.49
C TYR A 39 -16.48 14.26 -17.60
N ARG A 40 -15.94 13.22 -18.23
CA ARG A 40 -14.98 13.40 -19.32
C ARG A 40 -15.64 14.04 -20.56
N LYS A 41 -16.91 13.76 -20.83
CA LYS A 41 -17.67 14.40 -21.92
C LYS A 41 -17.95 15.88 -21.62
N ALA A 42 -18.38 16.19 -20.40
CA ALA A 42 -18.72 17.54 -19.96
C ALA A 42 -17.50 18.42 -19.70
N ASN A 43 -16.37 17.81 -19.33
CA ASN A 43 -15.11 18.50 -19.05
C ASN A 43 -13.91 17.73 -19.62
N PRO A 44 -13.62 17.86 -20.93
CA PRO A 44 -12.54 17.13 -21.60
C PRO A 44 -11.14 17.38 -21.02
N ALA A 45 -10.91 18.55 -20.41
CA ALA A 45 -9.64 18.91 -19.77
C ALA A 45 -9.60 18.63 -18.25
N GLY A 46 -10.73 18.26 -17.65
CA GLY A 46 -10.86 17.98 -16.23
C GLY A 46 -10.03 16.79 -15.78
N LYS A 47 -9.65 16.71 -14.51
CA LYS A 47 -8.83 15.60 -14.00
C LYS A 47 -9.70 14.55 -13.31
N ILE A 48 -9.60 13.28 -13.69
CA ILE A 48 -10.18 12.18 -12.90
C ILE A 48 -9.12 11.60 -11.98
N VAL A 49 -9.42 11.49 -10.69
CA VAL A 49 -8.52 10.90 -9.69
C VAL A 49 -9.23 9.77 -8.95
N LEU A 50 -8.78 8.55 -9.18
CA LEU A 50 -9.17 7.39 -8.39
C LEU A 50 -8.36 7.34 -7.10
N ALA A 51 -9.01 7.59 -5.96
CA ALA A 51 -8.41 7.53 -4.64
C ALA A 51 -8.86 6.23 -3.95
N PRO A 52 -8.00 5.18 -3.89
CA PRO A 52 -8.32 3.96 -3.19
C PRO A 52 -8.38 4.19 -1.68
N LEU A 53 -9.52 3.86 -1.06
CA LEU A 53 -9.68 3.93 0.39
C LEU A 53 -8.77 2.94 1.14
N TYR A 54 -8.27 1.90 0.46
CA TYR A 54 -7.45 0.89 1.11
C TYR A 54 -6.03 1.34 1.48
N ILE A 55 -5.47 2.38 0.85
CA ILE A 55 -4.07 2.77 1.14
C ILE A 55 -3.97 3.22 2.59
N GLU A 56 -4.90 4.07 3.03
CA GLU A 56 -4.94 4.57 4.41
C GLU A 56 -5.21 3.44 5.41
N ALA A 57 -6.12 2.51 5.07
CA ALA A 57 -6.41 1.35 5.91
C ALA A 57 -5.18 0.41 6.03
N ILE A 58 -4.44 0.20 4.94
CA ILE A 58 -3.19 -0.58 4.93
C ILE A 58 -2.11 0.09 5.77
N VAL A 59 -1.90 1.40 5.57
CA VAL A 59 -0.87 2.13 6.32
C VAL A 59 -1.21 2.14 7.80
N SER A 60 -2.47 2.44 8.14
CA SER A 60 -2.94 2.44 9.53
C SER A 60 -2.82 1.06 10.19
N SER A 61 -3.25 -0.01 9.51
CA SER A 61 -3.14 -1.37 10.05
C SER A 61 -1.69 -1.84 10.21
N THR A 62 -0.81 -1.51 9.27
CA THR A 62 0.62 -1.83 9.36
C THR A 62 1.31 -1.04 10.46
N MET A 63 0.96 0.25 10.61
CA MET A 63 1.46 1.11 11.69
C MET A 63 1.00 0.61 13.06
N LEU A 64 -0.29 0.31 13.24
CA LEU A 64 -0.82 -0.25 14.48
C LEU A 64 -0.19 -1.63 14.78
N GLY A 65 -0.03 -2.47 13.77
CA GLY A 65 0.63 -3.77 13.92
C GLY A 65 2.09 -3.65 14.37
N SER A 66 2.84 -2.69 13.81
CA SER A 66 4.23 -2.45 14.22
C SER A 66 4.35 -1.83 15.62
N TYR A 67 3.46 -0.92 16.00
CA TYR A 67 3.38 -0.45 17.39
C TYR A 67 3.04 -1.59 18.36
N ALA A 68 2.09 -2.45 18.00
CA ALA A 68 1.75 -3.63 18.81
C ALA A 68 2.96 -4.56 18.99
N VAL A 69 3.76 -4.78 17.92
CA VAL A 69 5.01 -5.55 18.01
C VAL A 69 5.96 -4.93 19.04
N VAL A 70 6.21 -3.62 18.94
CA VAL A 70 7.13 -2.88 19.82
C VAL A 70 6.65 -2.90 21.27
N VAL A 71 5.36 -2.65 21.52
CA VAL A 71 4.76 -2.69 22.86
C VAL A 71 4.89 -4.08 23.47
N MET A 72 4.55 -5.13 22.71
CA MET A 72 4.64 -6.51 23.19
C MET A 72 6.08 -6.93 23.48
N PHE A 73 7.03 -6.48 22.65
CA PHE A 73 8.46 -6.68 22.89
C PHE A 73 8.87 -6.06 24.24
N TRP A 74 8.54 -4.79 24.48
CA TRP A 74 8.91 -4.11 25.72
C TRP A 74 8.22 -4.66 26.96
N LEU A 75 6.93 -5.03 26.87
CA LEU A 75 6.22 -5.68 27.97
C LEU A 75 6.89 -7.00 28.37
N THR A 76 7.31 -7.79 27.37
CA THR A 76 8.00 -9.06 27.60
C THR A 76 9.33 -8.85 28.32
N GLN A 77 10.08 -7.80 27.94
CA GLN A 77 11.33 -7.43 28.62
C GLN A 77 11.08 -6.93 30.05
N ALA A 78 10.07 -6.08 30.26
CA ALA A 78 9.74 -5.50 31.57
C ALA A 78 9.32 -6.57 32.60
N MET A 79 8.59 -7.61 32.16
CA MET A 79 8.13 -8.67 33.05
C MET A 79 9.22 -9.66 33.47
N SER A 80 10.48 -9.50 33.02
CA SER A 80 11.62 -10.38 33.35
C SER A 80 11.29 -11.87 33.16
N VAL A 81 10.44 -12.19 32.18
CA VAL A 81 9.91 -13.54 32.02
C VAL A 81 11.06 -14.47 31.61
N ARG A 82 11.05 -15.72 32.10
CA ARG A 82 12.07 -16.73 31.73
C ARG A 82 12.22 -16.76 30.21
N LEU A 83 13.45 -17.01 29.73
CA LEU A 83 13.84 -16.99 28.31
C LEU A 83 12.84 -17.71 27.37
N SER A 84 12.22 -18.80 27.83
CA SER A 84 11.20 -19.56 27.08
C SER A 84 9.93 -18.74 26.75
N PHE A 85 9.50 -17.86 27.65
CA PHE A 85 8.36 -16.98 27.43
C PHE A 85 8.70 -15.77 26.55
N THR A 86 9.98 -15.38 26.49
CA THR A 86 10.42 -14.30 25.60
C THR A 86 10.15 -14.64 24.14
N TYR A 87 10.48 -15.87 23.70
CA TYR A 87 10.21 -16.34 22.34
C TYR A 87 8.71 -16.43 22.03
N ALA A 88 7.90 -16.90 22.99
CA ALA A 88 6.45 -16.93 22.84
C ALA A 88 5.85 -15.53 22.69
N GLY A 89 6.34 -14.56 23.47
CA GLY A 89 5.97 -13.14 23.36
C GLY A 89 6.33 -12.56 22.00
N TYR A 90 7.51 -12.87 21.47
CA TYR A 90 7.91 -12.49 20.11
C TYR A 90 6.96 -13.06 19.05
N ILE A 91 6.65 -14.36 19.09
CA ILE A 91 5.73 -14.97 18.11
C ILE A 91 4.35 -14.32 18.20
N LEU A 92 3.84 -14.09 19.40
CA LEU A 92 2.55 -13.43 19.62
C LEU A 92 2.55 -12.01 19.06
N SER A 93 3.66 -11.28 19.21
CA SER A 93 3.84 -9.93 18.69
C SER A 93 3.77 -9.87 17.15
N LEU A 94 4.07 -10.97 16.45
CA LEU A 94 4.03 -11.04 15.00
C LEU A 94 2.62 -11.20 14.42
N ILE A 95 1.63 -11.60 15.23
CA ILE A 95 0.26 -11.85 14.75
C ILE A 95 -0.39 -10.59 14.13
N PRO A 96 -0.36 -9.40 14.76
CA PRO A 96 -0.86 -8.17 14.14
C PRO A 96 -0.21 -7.85 12.79
N ALA A 97 1.10 -8.07 12.67
CA ALA A 97 1.83 -7.85 11.42
C ALA A 97 1.37 -8.83 10.32
N TYR A 98 1.14 -10.11 10.67
CA TYR A 98 0.57 -11.08 9.74
C TYR A 98 -0.83 -10.67 9.26
N ILE A 99 -1.71 -10.22 10.17
CA ILE A 99 -3.05 -9.74 9.82
C ILE A 99 -2.96 -8.54 8.86
N ALA A 100 -2.07 -7.58 9.13
CA ALA A 100 -1.85 -6.43 8.25
C ALA A 100 -1.39 -6.86 6.84
N PHE A 101 -0.48 -7.83 6.74
CA PHE A 101 -0.04 -8.39 5.45
C PHE A 101 -1.16 -9.13 4.71
N HIS A 102 -2.03 -9.85 5.45
CA HIS A 102 -3.20 -10.48 4.87
C HIS A 102 -4.16 -9.44 4.27
N PHE A 103 -4.45 -8.40 5.03
CA PHE A 103 -5.30 -7.29 4.60
C PHE A 103 -4.70 -6.54 3.40
N LEU A 104 -3.40 -6.27 3.41
CA LEU A 104 -2.67 -5.68 2.29
C LEU A 104 -2.83 -6.52 1.00
N ARG A 105 -2.70 -7.84 1.09
CA ARG A 105 -2.88 -8.72 -0.07
C ARG A 105 -4.34 -8.72 -0.55
N LEU A 106 -5.31 -8.68 0.36
CA LEU A 106 -6.73 -8.56 0.03
C LEU A 106 -7.02 -7.28 -0.76
N CYS A 107 -6.55 -6.13 -0.28
CA CYS A 107 -6.73 -4.84 -0.95
C CYS A 107 -6.02 -4.81 -2.32
N THR A 108 -4.84 -5.43 -2.41
CA THR A 108 -4.13 -5.53 -3.68
C THR A 108 -4.88 -6.41 -4.68
N ARG A 109 -5.52 -7.48 -4.21
CA ARG A 109 -6.40 -8.31 -5.04
C ARG A 109 -7.60 -7.52 -5.56
N GLN A 110 -8.25 -6.74 -4.70
CA GLN A 110 -9.36 -5.86 -5.10
C GLN A 110 -8.94 -4.86 -6.18
N LYS A 111 -7.73 -4.30 -6.07
CA LYS A 111 -7.13 -3.46 -7.14
C LYS A 111 -6.98 -4.22 -8.45
N MET A 112 -6.44 -5.44 -8.42
CA MET A 112 -6.28 -6.23 -9.65
C MET A 112 -7.62 -6.61 -10.27
N GLN A 113 -8.61 -6.91 -9.43
CA GLN A 113 -9.96 -7.19 -9.87
C GLN A 113 -10.59 -5.97 -10.54
N LEU A 114 -10.43 -4.78 -9.97
CA LEU A 114 -10.90 -3.52 -10.59
C LEU A 114 -10.34 -3.33 -12.00
N VAL A 115 -9.05 -3.55 -12.18
CA VAL A 115 -8.38 -3.43 -13.48
C VAL A 115 -8.93 -4.45 -14.47
N ALA A 116 -9.17 -5.68 -14.02
CA ALA A 116 -9.79 -6.71 -14.86
C ALA A 116 -11.22 -6.37 -15.24
N GLU A 117 -12.03 -5.89 -14.29
CA GLU A 117 -13.44 -5.51 -14.50
C GLU A 117 -13.58 -4.34 -15.46
N LEU A 118 -12.71 -3.32 -15.41
CA LEU A 118 -12.70 -2.25 -16.42
C LEU A 118 -12.42 -2.78 -17.82
N LYS A 119 -11.46 -3.69 -17.94
CA LYS A 119 -11.02 -4.23 -19.24
C LYS A 119 -12.12 -5.06 -19.91
N SER A 120 -12.95 -5.74 -19.13
CA SER A 120 -14.07 -6.54 -19.61
C SER A 120 -15.43 -5.89 -19.34
N PHE A 121 -15.48 -4.58 -19.06
CA PHE A 121 -16.70 -3.90 -18.63
C PHE A 121 -17.80 -4.02 -19.67
N ASP A 122 -19.04 -4.31 -19.27
CA ASP A 122 -20.20 -4.29 -20.17
C ASP A 122 -21.37 -3.55 -19.51
N VAL A 123 -21.82 -2.49 -20.16
CA VAL A 123 -22.92 -1.64 -19.70
C VAL A 123 -24.23 -2.40 -19.51
N GLU A 124 -24.47 -3.46 -20.28
CA GLU A 124 -25.72 -4.22 -20.18
C GLU A 124 -25.73 -5.16 -18.96
N LEU A 125 -24.54 -5.59 -18.52
CA LEU A 125 -24.36 -6.43 -17.35
C LEU A 125 -24.20 -5.60 -16.06
N ALA A 126 -24.06 -4.28 -16.17
CA ALA A 126 -23.86 -3.40 -15.03
C ALA A 126 -25.08 -3.40 -14.09
N GLU A 127 -24.81 -3.46 -12.79
CA GLU A 127 -25.80 -3.43 -11.74
C GLU A 127 -26.51 -2.08 -11.70
N CYS A 128 -27.83 -2.10 -11.64
CA CYS A 128 -28.66 -0.92 -11.45
C CYS A 128 -29.82 -1.28 -10.53
N ARG A 129 -30.03 -0.52 -9.46
CA ARG A 129 -31.09 -0.79 -8.47
C ARG A 129 -32.49 -0.45 -8.99
N SER A 130 -32.58 0.59 -9.83
CA SER A 130 -33.83 1.12 -10.36
C SER A 130 -33.91 0.86 -11.87
N PRO A 131 -34.94 0.15 -12.36
CA PRO A 131 -35.15 -0.04 -13.80
C PRO A 131 -35.28 1.30 -14.54
N TYR A 132 -35.94 2.28 -13.91
CA TYR A 132 -36.09 3.62 -14.45
C TYR A 132 -34.73 4.32 -14.64
N ASP A 133 -33.84 4.24 -13.66
CA ASP A 133 -32.50 4.84 -13.77
C ASP A 133 -31.70 4.15 -14.89
N ARG A 134 -31.88 2.83 -15.08
CA ARG A 134 -31.23 2.09 -16.15
C ARG A 134 -31.66 2.60 -17.52
N GLU A 135 -32.95 2.78 -17.76
CA GLU A 135 -33.47 3.33 -19.01
C GLU A 135 -32.94 4.74 -19.25
N PHE A 136 -32.99 5.60 -18.22
CA PHE A 136 -32.46 6.95 -18.28
C PHE A 136 -30.96 7.00 -18.63
N VAL A 137 -30.13 6.17 -17.98
CA VAL A 137 -28.70 6.09 -18.32
C VAL A 137 -28.51 5.60 -19.75
N PHE A 138 -29.26 4.59 -20.19
CA PHE A 138 -29.11 4.04 -21.52
C PHE A 138 -29.49 5.05 -22.61
N GLU A 139 -30.51 5.87 -22.37
CA GLU A 139 -30.85 7.00 -23.23
C GLU A 139 -29.73 8.05 -23.26
N GLY A 140 -29.20 8.43 -22.10
CA GLY A 140 -28.06 9.36 -22.01
C GLY A 140 -26.81 8.84 -22.71
N ILE A 141 -26.52 7.54 -22.57
CA ILE A 141 -25.42 6.86 -23.25
C ILE A 141 -25.61 6.91 -24.77
N THR A 142 -26.80 6.56 -25.25
CA THR A 142 -27.12 6.58 -26.69
C THR A 142 -27.03 8.00 -27.24
N THR A 143 -27.46 8.99 -26.47
CA THR A 143 -27.39 10.41 -26.86
C THR A 143 -25.95 10.93 -26.94
N TRP A 144 -25.08 10.57 -25.99
CA TRP A 144 -23.73 11.15 -25.91
C TRP A 144 -22.64 10.36 -26.64
N TYR A 145 -22.83 9.05 -26.76
CA TYR A 145 -21.88 8.10 -27.34
C TYR A 145 -22.42 7.42 -28.61
N GLY A 146 -23.68 7.66 -28.99
CA GLY A 146 -24.31 7.13 -30.19
C GLY A 146 -24.88 5.72 -30.01
N SER A 147 -24.21 4.86 -29.25
CA SER A 147 -24.67 3.51 -28.94
C SER A 147 -24.07 2.96 -27.64
N LYS A 148 -24.69 1.91 -27.10
CA LYS A 148 -24.13 1.13 -25.97
C LYS A 148 -22.78 0.49 -26.31
N THR A 149 -22.59 0.06 -27.55
CA THR A 149 -21.32 -0.55 -28.01
C THR A 149 -20.19 0.48 -28.03
N ALA A 150 -20.44 1.66 -28.59
CA ALA A 150 -19.47 2.76 -28.59
C ALA A 150 -19.11 3.21 -27.18
N PHE A 151 -20.08 3.18 -26.26
CA PHE A 151 -19.82 3.43 -24.84
C PHE A 151 -18.93 2.36 -24.20
N ASN A 152 -19.22 1.07 -24.43
CA ASN A 152 -18.37 -0.02 -23.95
C ASN A 152 -16.94 0.11 -24.49
N ASP A 153 -16.76 0.42 -25.77
CA ASP A 153 -15.44 0.62 -26.39
C ASP A 153 -14.70 1.83 -25.79
N TYR A 154 -15.44 2.91 -25.53
CA TYR A 154 -14.90 4.09 -24.84
C TYR A 154 -14.43 3.76 -23.41
N VAL A 155 -15.24 3.03 -22.64
CA VAL A 155 -14.91 2.64 -21.26
C VAL A 155 -13.70 1.71 -21.23
N ARG A 156 -13.67 0.68 -22.09
CA ARG A 156 -12.59 -0.32 -22.19
C ARG A 156 -11.30 0.24 -22.79
N GLY A 157 -11.38 1.30 -23.58
CA GLY A 157 -10.25 1.93 -24.26
C GLY A 157 -9.82 3.23 -23.58
N PRO A 158 -10.20 4.41 -24.11
CA PRO A 158 -9.76 5.71 -23.61
C PRO A 158 -9.90 5.91 -22.10
N LEU A 159 -11.07 5.61 -21.53
CA LEU A 159 -11.30 5.80 -20.09
C LEU A 159 -10.44 4.84 -19.28
N PHE A 160 -10.37 3.57 -19.65
CA PHE A 160 -9.49 2.60 -19.00
C PHE A 160 -8.03 3.05 -18.99
N LEU A 161 -7.50 3.52 -20.11
CA LEU A 161 -6.12 4.01 -20.22
C LEU A 161 -5.88 5.23 -19.33
N GLU A 162 -6.86 6.13 -19.23
CA GLU A 162 -6.79 7.27 -18.33
C GLU A 162 -6.78 6.83 -16.85
N LEU A 163 -7.59 5.84 -16.48
CA LEU A 163 -7.71 5.40 -15.08
C LEU A 163 -6.58 4.47 -14.64
N ILE A 164 -6.01 3.67 -15.54
CA ILE A 164 -4.96 2.70 -15.20
C ILE A 164 -3.62 3.37 -14.87
N GLU A 165 -3.32 4.51 -15.49
CA GLU A 165 -2.08 5.23 -15.22
C GLU A 165 -2.03 5.72 -13.76
N PRO A 166 -3.02 6.45 -13.21
CA PRO A 166 -3.09 6.78 -11.79
C PRO A 166 -3.16 5.53 -10.90
N LEU A 167 -3.87 4.48 -11.28
CA LEU A 167 -3.95 3.24 -10.48
C LEU A 167 -2.61 2.51 -10.40
N SER A 168 -1.84 2.46 -11.49
CA SER A 168 -0.49 1.89 -11.52
C SER A 168 0.53 2.80 -10.81
N ARG A 169 0.31 4.12 -10.84
CA ARG A 169 1.08 5.14 -10.10
C ARG A 169 0.70 5.26 -8.63
N ASN A 170 -0.47 4.79 -8.19
CA ASN A 170 -0.96 4.81 -6.82
C ASN A 170 -0.10 3.88 -5.96
N GLN A 171 1.08 4.41 -5.66
CA GLN A 171 2.06 3.93 -4.73
C GLN A 171 1.70 4.51 -3.37
N VAL A 172 2.04 3.78 -2.32
CA VAL A 172 2.13 4.35 -0.98
C VAL A 172 3.04 5.59 -1.09
N PRO A 173 2.52 6.81 -0.82
CA PRO A 173 3.32 8.03 -0.88
C PRO A 173 4.59 7.93 -0.03
N ALA A 174 5.65 8.65 -0.42
CA ALA A 174 6.92 8.68 0.30
C ALA A 174 6.75 9.02 1.80
N MET A 175 5.83 9.94 2.10
CA MET A 175 5.50 10.32 3.48
C MET A 175 4.93 9.14 4.30
N TYR A 176 4.13 8.26 3.69
CA TYR A 176 3.62 7.07 4.39
C TYR A 176 4.70 6.04 4.63
N TRP A 177 5.70 5.92 3.75
CA TRP A 177 6.87 5.10 4.05
C TRP A 177 7.63 5.63 5.27
N CYS A 178 7.79 6.95 5.38
CA CYS A 178 8.39 7.57 6.56
C CYS A 178 7.54 7.34 7.82
N LEU A 179 6.20 7.35 7.69
CA LEU A 179 5.29 7.05 8.79
C LEU A 179 5.40 5.58 9.24
N LEU A 180 5.53 4.63 8.31
CA LEU A 180 5.60 3.20 8.63
C LEU A 180 6.89 2.79 9.36
N VAL A 181 7.96 3.59 9.27
CA VAL A 181 9.23 3.32 9.98
C VAL A 181 9.29 4.01 11.35
N THR A 182 8.32 4.85 11.72
CA THR A 182 8.37 5.55 13.02
C THR A 182 8.35 4.63 14.23
N PRO A 183 7.65 3.48 14.27
CA PRO A 183 7.62 2.63 15.48
C PRO A 183 8.98 2.00 15.73
N THR A 184 9.63 1.50 14.67
CA THR A 184 10.96 0.89 14.74
C THR A 184 12.05 1.92 15.04
N LEU A 185 11.97 3.11 14.45
CA LEU A 185 12.85 4.23 14.78
C LEU A 185 12.75 4.64 16.24
N THR A 186 11.53 4.77 16.76
CA THR A 186 11.30 5.17 18.16
C THR A 186 11.97 4.18 19.12
N SER A 187 11.82 2.88 18.88
CA SER A 187 12.51 1.84 19.66
C SER A 187 14.03 1.93 19.54
N GLY A 188 14.57 2.20 18.35
CA GLY A 188 16.01 2.42 18.16
C GLY A 188 16.54 3.63 18.93
N PHE A 189 15.79 4.74 18.94
CA PHE A 189 16.14 5.93 19.71
C PHE A 189 16.09 5.69 21.22
N GLU A 190 15.17 4.87 21.71
CA GLU A 190 15.11 4.49 23.12
C GLU A 190 16.38 3.77 23.57
N PHE A 191 16.86 2.78 22.79
CA PHE A 191 18.14 2.10 23.06
C PHE A 191 19.33 3.05 22.98
N PHE A 192 19.36 3.93 21.98
CA PHE A 192 20.40 4.96 21.88
C PHE A 192 20.45 5.85 23.14
N MET A 193 19.29 6.32 23.60
CA MET A 193 19.18 7.11 24.82
C MET A 193 19.60 6.33 26.07
N ALA A 194 19.29 5.03 26.14
CA ALA A 194 19.71 4.16 27.23
C ALA A 194 21.24 4.02 27.29
N ILE A 195 21.91 3.78 26.16
CA ILE A 195 23.38 3.72 26.08
C ILE A 195 24.00 5.06 26.52
N TRP A 196 23.40 6.17 26.10
CA TRP A 196 23.91 7.50 26.44
C TRP A 196 23.81 7.76 27.93
N LYS A 197 22.63 7.51 28.52
CA LYS A 197 22.41 7.67 29.97
C LYS A 197 23.22 6.69 30.81
N GLY A 198 23.52 5.50 30.27
CA GLY A 198 24.38 4.51 30.90
C GLY A 198 25.88 4.85 30.85
N GLY A 199 26.28 6.00 30.28
CA GLY A 199 27.68 6.39 30.18
C GLY A 199 28.47 5.61 29.13
N GLY A 200 27.79 5.08 28.10
CA GLY A 200 28.44 4.38 27.00
C GLY A 200 29.49 5.24 26.28
N THR A 201 30.51 4.58 25.72
CA THR A 201 31.56 5.28 24.98
C THR A 201 30.98 5.99 23.75
N ARG A 202 31.62 7.09 23.32
CA ARG A 202 31.22 7.83 22.10
C ARG A 202 31.18 6.93 20.88
N GLU A 203 32.11 5.99 20.78
CA GLU A 203 32.14 5.01 19.70
C GLU A 203 30.92 4.08 19.75
N ALA A 204 30.56 3.53 20.91
CA ALA A 204 29.38 2.68 21.03
C ALA A 204 28.08 3.43 20.66
N LEU A 205 27.96 4.71 21.07
CA LEU A 205 26.84 5.57 20.71
C LEU A 205 26.74 5.79 19.20
N LEU A 206 27.85 6.17 18.55
CA LEU A 206 27.88 6.41 17.11
C LEU A 206 27.64 5.13 16.31
N SER A 207 28.28 4.03 16.70
CA SER A 207 28.09 2.71 16.07
C SER A 207 26.65 2.24 16.17
N HIS A 208 25.99 2.41 17.32
CA HIS A 208 24.59 2.07 17.49
C HIS A 208 23.66 2.97 16.66
N PHE A 209 23.86 4.28 16.71
CA PHE A 209 23.05 5.23 15.94
C PHE A 209 23.16 4.97 14.42
N ILE A 210 24.38 4.81 13.91
CA ILE A 210 24.62 4.58 12.50
C ILE A 210 24.13 3.19 12.09
N GLY A 211 24.58 2.13 12.76
CA GLY A 211 24.32 0.75 12.36
C GLY A 211 22.88 0.31 12.63
N VAL A 212 22.35 0.61 13.81
CA VAL A 212 21.02 0.14 14.23
C VAL A 212 19.94 1.14 13.83
N VAL A 213 20.02 2.41 14.25
CA VAL A 213 18.93 3.37 14.03
C VAL A 213 18.80 3.72 12.54
N ILE A 214 19.88 4.15 11.89
CA ILE A 214 19.85 4.51 10.47
C ILE A 214 19.90 3.25 9.59
N GLY A 215 20.86 2.35 9.81
CA GLY A 215 21.07 1.17 8.97
C GLY A 215 19.90 0.18 9.01
N ALA A 216 19.61 -0.39 10.19
CA ALA A 216 18.57 -1.41 10.32
C ALA A 216 17.16 -0.82 10.34
N GLN A 217 16.87 0.09 11.28
CA GLN A 217 15.48 0.50 11.56
C GLN A 217 14.89 1.44 10.50
N LEU A 218 15.72 2.31 9.90
CA LEU A 218 15.29 3.18 8.80
C LEU A 218 15.46 2.53 7.43
N CYS A 219 16.70 2.25 7.03
CA CYS A 219 16.98 1.83 5.66
C CYS A 219 16.56 0.38 5.39
N TRP A 220 17.04 -0.57 6.19
CA TRP A 220 16.80 -1.99 5.93
C TRP A 220 15.33 -2.37 6.14
N PHE A 221 14.69 -1.90 7.22
CA PHE A 221 13.28 -2.15 7.46
C PHE A 221 12.40 -1.61 6.32
N LEU A 222 12.73 -0.44 5.76
CA LEU A 222 12.04 0.10 4.58
C LEU A 222 12.19 -0.82 3.36
N VAL A 223 13.39 -1.39 3.14
CA VAL A 223 13.62 -2.40 2.09
C VAL A 223 12.75 -3.62 2.33
N SER A 224 12.72 -4.16 3.55
CA SER A 224 11.91 -5.32 3.92
C SER A 224 10.41 -5.06 3.70
N LEU A 225 9.90 -3.91 4.14
CA LEU A 225 8.50 -3.53 3.92
C LEU A 225 8.16 -3.46 2.43
N LYS A 226 9.01 -2.80 1.63
CA LYS A 226 8.79 -2.71 0.18
C LYS A 226 8.84 -4.05 -0.51
N LEU A 227 9.72 -4.95 -0.09
CA LEU A 227 9.77 -6.32 -0.57
C LEU A 227 8.46 -7.04 -0.24
N GLY A 228 7.99 -6.92 1.01
CA GLY A 228 6.71 -7.47 1.44
C GLY A 228 5.53 -6.99 0.57
N PHE A 229 5.43 -5.69 0.34
CA PHE A 229 4.42 -5.11 -0.55
C PHE A 229 4.54 -5.61 -2.00
N ALA A 230 5.77 -5.74 -2.52
CA ALA A 230 5.99 -6.26 -3.87
C ALA A 230 5.55 -7.72 -4.00
N LEU A 231 5.82 -8.55 -3.00
CA LEU A 231 5.38 -9.93 -2.94
C LEU A 231 3.85 -10.04 -2.83
N CYS A 232 3.21 -9.22 -1.97
CA CYS A 232 1.75 -9.13 -1.90
C CYS A 232 1.13 -8.79 -3.26
N TYR A 233 1.74 -7.87 -4.01
CA TYR A 233 1.30 -7.52 -5.36
C TYR A 233 1.51 -8.65 -6.35
N ARG A 234 2.69 -9.28 -6.36
CA ARG A 234 3.01 -10.37 -7.27
C ARG A 234 2.12 -11.60 -7.08
N PHE A 235 1.75 -11.90 -5.85
CA PHE A 235 0.98 -13.09 -5.46
C PHE A 235 -0.48 -12.76 -5.07
N ALA A 236 -1.01 -11.63 -5.52
CA ALA A 236 -2.39 -11.21 -5.27
C ALA A 236 -3.46 -12.09 -5.97
N SER A 237 -3.06 -13.04 -6.82
CA SER A 237 -3.98 -13.92 -7.54
C SER A 237 -4.82 -14.80 -6.61
N ARG A 238 -6.12 -14.91 -6.92
CA ARG A 238 -7.09 -15.71 -6.18
C ARG A 238 -6.65 -17.18 -6.18
N SER A 239 -6.61 -17.80 -5.01
CA SER A 239 -6.26 -19.20 -4.83
C SER A 239 -6.93 -19.76 -3.59
N ARG A 240 -7.20 -21.07 -3.57
CA ARG A 240 -7.69 -21.78 -2.38
C ARG A 240 -6.70 -21.74 -1.22
N LEU A 241 -5.41 -21.48 -1.50
CA LEU A 241 -4.32 -21.41 -0.52
C LEU A 241 -3.95 -19.97 -0.15
N ASP A 242 -4.96 -19.11 0.02
CA ASP A 242 -4.80 -17.67 0.23
C ASP A 242 -4.02 -17.36 1.53
N LEU A 243 -4.39 -18.03 2.63
CA LEU A 243 -3.69 -17.90 3.92
C LEU A 243 -2.25 -18.42 3.85
N VAL A 244 -2.03 -19.57 3.18
CA VAL A 244 -0.68 -20.14 3.02
C VAL A 244 0.23 -19.20 2.23
N LYS A 245 -0.26 -18.61 1.12
CA LYS A 245 0.50 -17.58 0.39
C LYS A 245 0.86 -16.39 1.27
N THR A 246 -0.10 -15.92 2.08
CA THR A 246 0.14 -14.82 3.01
C THR A 246 1.21 -15.19 4.03
N LEU A 247 1.14 -16.39 4.60
CA LEU A 247 2.11 -16.90 5.56
C LEU A 247 3.50 -16.97 4.96
N LEU A 248 3.64 -17.51 3.74
CA LEU A 248 4.93 -17.58 3.06
C LEU A 248 5.53 -16.18 2.80
N ILE A 249 4.72 -15.23 2.34
CA ILE A 249 5.16 -13.84 2.14
C ILE A 249 5.61 -13.23 3.47
N PHE A 250 4.83 -13.46 4.54
CA PHE A 250 5.14 -12.96 5.86
C PHE A 250 6.43 -13.56 6.42
N LEU A 251 6.66 -14.87 6.24
CA LEU A 251 7.89 -15.53 6.62
C LEU A 251 9.11 -14.96 5.88
N VAL A 252 8.98 -14.68 4.57
CA VAL A 252 10.05 -14.01 3.81
C VAL A 252 10.32 -12.61 4.36
N PHE A 253 9.28 -11.84 4.68
CA PHE A 253 9.41 -10.53 5.30
C PHE A 253 10.12 -10.60 6.66
N VAL A 254 9.67 -11.47 7.57
CA VAL A 254 10.27 -11.65 8.91
C VAL A 254 11.73 -12.09 8.78
N SER A 255 12.03 -13.06 7.93
CA SER A 255 13.41 -13.50 7.68
C SER A 255 14.30 -12.36 7.18
N CYS A 256 13.78 -11.51 6.29
CA CYS A 256 14.50 -10.34 5.80
C CYS A 256 14.78 -9.33 6.93
N VAL A 257 13.80 -9.05 7.79
CA VAL A 257 13.95 -8.16 8.94
C VAL A 257 14.98 -8.72 9.93
N VAL A 258 14.83 -9.99 10.33
CA VAL A 258 15.74 -10.66 11.26
C VAL A 258 17.17 -10.66 10.74
N PHE A 259 17.36 -10.96 9.45
CA PHE A 259 18.67 -10.95 8.81
C PHE A 259 19.33 -9.57 8.88
N GLY A 260 18.61 -8.51 8.54
CA GLY A 260 19.15 -7.14 8.62
C GLY A 260 19.49 -6.72 10.05
N THR A 261 18.62 -7.04 11.00
CA THR A 261 18.87 -6.75 12.43
C THR A 261 20.08 -7.51 12.95
N ALA A 262 20.26 -8.77 12.55
CA ALA A 262 21.42 -9.58 12.93
C ALA A 262 22.72 -9.00 12.35
N LEU A 263 22.73 -8.63 11.06
CA LEU A 263 23.87 -7.97 10.43
C LEU A 263 24.21 -6.63 11.08
N ALA A 264 23.20 -5.80 11.36
CA ALA A 264 23.40 -4.54 12.07
C ALA A 264 23.98 -4.77 13.47
N THR A 265 23.53 -5.82 14.15
CA THR A 265 24.02 -6.20 15.47
C THR A 265 25.49 -6.56 15.43
N ILE A 266 25.88 -7.43 14.50
CA ILE A 266 27.28 -7.81 14.29
C ILE A 266 28.12 -6.59 13.90
N ALA A 267 27.60 -5.72 13.04
CA ALA A 267 28.31 -4.54 12.56
C ALA A 267 28.57 -3.54 13.71
N TYR A 268 27.56 -3.21 14.52
CA TYR A 268 27.72 -2.23 15.60
C TYR A 268 28.59 -2.74 16.75
N THR A 269 28.58 -4.05 17.04
CA THR A 269 29.44 -4.63 18.10
C THR A 269 30.89 -4.79 17.66
N SER A 270 31.15 -4.85 16.35
CA SER A 270 32.50 -5.05 15.81
C SER A 270 33.32 -3.76 15.78
N SER A 271 32.82 -2.71 15.09
CA SER A 271 33.51 -1.41 14.98
C SER A 271 32.61 -0.35 14.36
N LEU A 272 32.97 0.93 14.55
CA LEU A 272 32.30 2.04 13.87
C LEU A 272 32.34 1.92 12.33
N ASN A 273 33.47 1.47 11.79
CA ASN A 273 33.63 1.29 10.33
C ASN A 273 32.70 0.22 9.78
N ALA A 274 32.51 -0.90 10.51
CA ALA A 274 31.57 -1.94 10.13
C ALA A 274 30.12 -1.42 10.14
N ALA A 275 29.74 -0.63 11.14
CA ALA A 275 28.43 0.01 11.20
C ALA A 275 28.20 0.95 9.99
N ILE A 276 29.18 1.79 9.63
CA ILE A 276 29.11 2.68 8.46
C ILE A 276 28.97 1.89 7.15
N ALA A 277 29.75 0.82 6.99
CA ALA A 277 29.70 -0.03 5.80
C ALA A 277 28.33 -0.69 5.62
N PHE A 278 27.79 -1.28 6.70
CA PHE A 278 26.44 -1.87 6.69
C PHE A 278 25.39 -0.82 6.32
N THR A 279 25.40 0.35 6.96
CA THR A 279 24.40 1.40 6.73
C THR A 279 24.47 1.95 5.31
N SER A 280 25.66 2.10 4.76
CA SER A 280 25.85 2.53 3.37
C SER A 280 25.29 1.48 2.39
N GLY A 281 25.53 0.19 2.63
CA GLY A 281 24.94 -0.89 1.85
C GLY A 281 23.40 -0.90 1.94
N ALA A 282 22.84 -0.80 3.15
CA ALA A 282 21.40 -0.76 3.36
C ALA A 282 20.75 0.46 2.69
N MET A 283 21.40 1.63 2.78
CA MET A 283 20.93 2.87 2.15
C MET A 283 20.93 2.77 0.62
N LEU A 284 21.99 2.23 0.02
CA LEU A 284 22.05 1.98 -1.43
C LEU A 284 20.90 1.07 -1.87
N ILE A 285 20.68 -0.05 -1.18
CA ILE A 285 19.57 -0.97 -1.49
C ILE A 285 18.22 -0.27 -1.32
N ALA A 286 18.05 0.57 -0.28
CA ALA A 286 16.84 1.35 -0.07
C ALA A 286 16.57 2.33 -1.22
N VAL A 287 17.59 3.04 -1.70
CA VAL A 287 17.50 3.94 -2.88
C VAL A 287 17.16 3.14 -4.14
N PHE A 288 17.89 2.05 -4.42
CA PHE A 288 17.59 1.19 -5.57
C PHE A 288 16.18 0.60 -5.52
N SER A 289 15.65 0.31 -4.33
CA SER A 289 14.27 -0.19 -4.18
C SER A 289 13.20 0.84 -4.58
N PHE A 290 13.50 2.15 -4.54
CA PHE A 290 12.62 3.19 -5.09
C PHE A 290 12.65 3.19 -6.63
N GLU A 291 13.84 3.02 -7.22
CA GLU A 291 14.02 3.04 -8.68
C GLU A 291 13.56 1.74 -9.37
N TRP A 292 13.72 0.57 -8.74
CA TRP A 292 13.38 -0.74 -9.31
C TRP A 292 11.94 -0.82 -9.84
N ARG A 293 10.99 -0.15 -9.17
CA ARG A 293 9.58 -0.13 -9.59
C ARG A 293 9.31 0.78 -10.78
N ARG A 294 10.19 1.74 -11.08
CA ARG A 294 10.13 2.51 -12.34
C ARG A 294 10.44 1.59 -13.53
N ILE A 295 11.41 0.69 -13.38
CA ILE A 295 11.83 -0.26 -14.41
C ILE A 295 10.77 -1.36 -14.63
N TRP A 296 10.20 -1.91 -13.56
CA TRP A 296 9.17 -2.96 -13.67
C TRP A 296 7.90 -2.51 -14.41
N ARG A 297 7.59 -1.20 -14.38
CA ARG A 297 6.45 -0.62 -15.12
C ARG A 297 6.63 -0.65 -16.64
N LEU A 298 7.86 -0.54 -17.15
CA LEU A 298 8.14 -0.54 -18.59
C LEU A 298 7.97 -1.93 -19.24
N ARG A 299 7.92 -3.00 -18.45
CA ARG A 299 7.84 -4.38 -18.96
C ARG A 299 6.44 -5.01 -18.95
N TYR A 300 5.49 -4.45 -18.19
CA TYR A 300 4.20 -5.09 -17.94
C TYR A 300 3.00 -4.12 -17.94
N GLY A 301 3.23 -2.82 -18.18
CA GLY A 301 2.18 -1.87 -18.56
C GLY A 301 2.19 -1.73 -20.07
#